data_AF-A0A2T1DDB5-F1
#
_entry.id   AF-A0A2T1DDB5-F1
#
_cell.length_a   1.000
_cell.length_b   1.000
_cell.length_c   1.000
_cell.angle_alpha   90.00
_cell.angle_beta   90.00
_cell.angle_gamma   90.00
#
_symmetry.space_group_name_H-M   'P 1'
#
loop_
_entity.id
_entity.type
_entity.pdbx_description
1 polymer ?
#
loop_
_entity_poly.entity_id
_entity_poly.type
_entity_poly.pdbx_seq_one_letter_code
_entity_poly.pdbx_strand_id
1 'polypeptide(L)'
;MSKLGLNIHYCVSDRAKALVKLALDELGCPSIADLFHALRELSQGIGSELSDRLFRVNRRLRELGDPAANASLKQQLQVQQSGLEQAQAQYRSILHHLTTTLHPFAIRLGIPQTSKRVESEFQQQATILNTLKQTYQLSDKPGSPSKFERQRHDLAAVVDLWWEWVEQRLSAQNCDLSTGDWVKQSLLPAHYWHQQSVRTKTPTLKAAYQIAAQHAQAALMRHPITTAMSCKQFTQWQTWATSMVTKFQRTSSPVEGRNGYLSQIHHNRRGLSTRRLRVMTTIHNFHLQRSDGSTAAE
;
A
#
# COMPACT_ATOMS: atom_id res chain seq x y z
N MET A 1 4.29 5.75 28.13
CA MET A 1 5.12 5.25 27.00
C MET A 1 6.59 5.60 27.18
N SER A 2 6.96 6.87 27.39
CA SER A 2 8.34 7.24 27.79
C SER A 2 8.80 6.57 29.09
N LYS A 3 7.91 6.44 30.08
CA LYS A 3 8.14 5.69 31.34
C LYS A 3 8.42 4.18 31.13
N LEU A 4 8.11 3.63 29.96
CA LEU A 4 8.39 2.23 29.58
C LEU A 4 9.64 2.11 28.69
N GLY A 5 10.35 3.21 28.43
CA GLY A 5 11.53 3.22 27.54
C GLY A 5 11.22 3.01 26.05
N LEU A 6 9.94 3.11 25.65
CA LEU A 6 9.52 2.94 24.26
C LEU A 6 9.56 4.28 23.51
N ASN A 7 10.23 4.29 22.36
CA ASN A 7 10.23 5.41 21.42
C ASN A 7 9.40 5.06 20.18
N ILE A 8 8.34 5.82 19.93
CA ILE A 8 7.40 5.59 18.81
C ILE A 8 7.69 6.64 17.75
N HIS A 9 8.14 6.20 16.58
CA HIS A 9 8.52 7.12 15.50
C HIS A 9 7.34 7.67 14.72
N TYR A 10 6.29 6.88 14.51
CA TYR A 10 5.03 7.31 13.88
C TYR A 10 3.96 6.22 14.05
N CYS A 11 2.68 6.60 13.88
CA CYS A 11 1.54 5.69 13.90
C CYS A 11 0.78 5.73 12.58
N VAL A 12 0.60 4.57 11.94
CA VAL A 12 -0.22 4.42 10.72
C VAL A 12 -1.62 3.93 11.10
N SER A 13 -2.67 4.62 10.65
CA SER A 13 -4.05 4.22 10.96
C SER A 13 -5.06 4.65 9.90
N ASP A 14 -6.30 4.18 10.07
CA ASP A 14 -7.48 4.63 9.31
C ASP A 14 -7.89 6.10 9.57
N ARG A 15 -7.12 6.81 10.42
CA ARG A 15 -7.35 8.19 10.84
C ARG A 15 -8.64 8.36 11.64
N ALA A 16 -9.11 7.33 12.34
CA ALA A 16 -10.12 7.50 13.37
C ALA A 16 -9.69 8.55 14.40
N LYS A 17 -10.59 9.49 14.76
CA LYS A 17 -10.25 10.64 15.61
C LYS A 17 -9.52 10.24 16.91
N ALA A 18 -9.95 9.14 17.53
CA ALA A 18 -9.31 8.62 18.74
C ALA A 18 -7.87 8.14 18.50
N LEU A 19 -7.57 7.51 17.35
CA LEU A 19 -6.22 7.06 17.01
C LEU A 19 -5.31 8.23 16.65
N VAL A 20 -5.85 9.24 15.98
CA VAL A 20 -5.11 10.49 15.72
C VAL A 20 -4.76 11.18 17.03
N LYS A 21 -5.73 11.30 17.94
CA LYS A 21 -5.53 11.88 19.28
C LYS A 21 -4.51 11.08 20.09
N LEU A 22 -4.62 9.76 20.11
CA LEU A 22 -3.66 8.87 20.76
C LEU A 22 -2.24 9.14 20.26
N ALA A 23 -2.04 9.15 18.94
CA ALA A 23 -0.72 9.38 18.34
C ALA A 23 -0.13 10.74 18.73
N LEU A 24 -0.92 11.81 18.64
CA LEU A 24 -0.44 13.18 18.87
C LEU A 24 -0.31 13.53 20.36
N ASP A 25 -1.34 13.25 21.15
CA ASP A 25 -1.46 13.74 22.53
C ASP A 25 -0.79 12.80 23.54
N GLU A 26 -0.89 11.48 23.33
CA GLU A 26 -0.44 10.48 24.31
C GLU A 26 0.90 9.83 23.93
N LEU A 27 1.09 9.53 22.64
CA LEU A 27 2.31 8.90 22.13
C LEU A 27 3.35 9.93 21.68
N GLY A 28 2.94 11.17 21.37
CA GLY A 28 3.84 12.25 20.95
C GLY A 28 4.51 11.99 19.60
N CYS A 29 3.84 11.29 18.69
CA CYS A 29 4.39 10.91 17.39
C CYS A 29 3.48 11.31 16.22
N PRO A 30 4.02 11.48 15.00
CA PRO A 30 3.24 11.72 13.80
C PRO A 30 2.15 10.66 13.57
N SER A 31 0.97 11.11 13.14
CA SER A 31 -0.14 10.24 12.74
C SER A 31 -0.27 10.21 11.22
N ILE A 32 -0.02 9.04 10.65
CA ILE A 32 0.08 8.77 9.22
C ILE A 32 -1.18 8.07 8.73
N ALA A 33 -1.68 8.49 7.57
CA ALA A 33 -2.82 7.86 6.95
C ALA A 33 -2.46 6.49 6.36
N ASP A 34 -3.39 5.55 6.45
CA ASP A 34 -3.23 4.20 5.90
C ASP A 34 -3.62 4.15 4.41
N LEU A 35 -2.65 3.79 3.56
CA LEU A 35 -2.89 3.63 2.13
C LEU A 35 -3.93 2.54 1.81
N PHE A 36 -3.99 1.44 2.55
CA PHE A 36 -4.98 0.39 2.34
C PHE A 36 -6.40 0.95 2.50
N HIS A 37 -6.63 1.75 3.53
CA HIS A 37 -7.93 2.39 3.75
C HIS A 37 -8.23 3.45 2.71
N ALA A 38 -7.24 4.26 2.32
CA ALA A 38 -7.40 5.21 1.23
C ALA A 38 -7.81 4.51 -0.08
N LEU A 39 -7.14 3.42 -0.48
CA LEU A 39 -7.47 2.64 -1.68
C LEU A 39 -8.81 1.91 -1.58
N ARG A 40 -9.17 1.44 -0.37
CA ARG A 40 -10.48 0.81 -0.12
C ARG A 40 -11.62 1.80 -0.33
N GLU A 41 -11.46 3.05 0.12
CA GLU A 41 -12.47 4.10 -0.06
C GLU A 41 -12.65 4.46 -1.53
N LEU A 42 -11.55 4.60 -2.28
CA LEU A 42 -11.61 4.76 -3.74
C LEU A 42 -12.36 3.60 -4.41
N SER A 43 -12.15 2.38 -3.92
CA SER A 43 -12.82 1.17 -4.45
C SER A 43 -14.30 1.12 -4.11
N GLN A 44 -14.70 1.56 -2.91
CA GLN A 44 -16.10 1.66 -2.51
C GLN A 44 -16.84 2.78 -3.25
N GLY A 45 -16.15 3.86 -3.62
CA GLY A 45 -16.72 4.95 -4.41
C GLY A 45 -16.71 4.66 -5.91
N ILE A 46 -15.56 4.84 -6.54
CA ILE A 46 -15.39 4.79 -8.01
C ILE A 46 -15.42 3.35 -8.53
N GLY A 47 -14.70 2.44 -7.88
CA GLY A 47 -14.55 1.06 -8.33
C GLY A 47 -15.87 0.28 -8.37
N SER A 48 -16.72 0.45 -7.35
CA SER A 48 -18.05 -0.19 -7.26
C SER A 48 -18.96 0.28 -8.39
N GLU A 49 -19.11 1.59 -8.57
CA GLU A 49 -20.00 2.16 -9.60
C GLU A 49 -19.59 1.72 -11.01
N LEU A 50 -18.29 1.71 -11.33
CA LEU A 50 -17.79 1.22 -12.62
C LEU A 50 -18.14 -0.25 -12.84
N SER A 51 -17.94 -1.08 -11.81
CA SER A 51 -18.23 -2.51 -11.87
C SER A 51 -19.72 -2.79 -12.03
N ASP A 52 -20.57 -2.05 -11.31
CA ASP A 52 -22.03 -2.17 -11.39
C ASP A 52 -22.57 -1.75 -12.76
N ARG A 53 -22.05 -0.65 -13.33
CA ARG A 53 -22.41 -0.22 -14.68
C ARG A 53 -22.00 -1.24 -15.73
N LEU A 54 -20.76 -1.73 -15.68
CA LEU A 54 -20.28 -2.74 -16.62
C LEU A 54 -21.08 -4.04 -16.50
N PHE A 55 -21.41 -4.47 -15.28
CA PHE A 55 -22.27 -5.64 -15.06
C PHE A 55 -23.66 -5.46 -15.69
N ARG A 56 -24.30 -4.29 -15.51
CA ARG A 56 -25.61 -3.99 -16.09
C ARG A 56 -25.58 -4.02 -17.63
N VAL A 57 -24.57 -3.38 -18.24
CA VAL A 57 -24.41 -3.37 -19.71
C VAL A 57 -24.17 -4.79 -20.23
N ASN A 58 -23.28 -5.56 -19.61
CA ASN A 58 -22.99 -6.94 -20.01
C ASN A 58 -24.21 -7.85 -19.84
N ARG A 59 -24.99 -7.65 -18.78
CA ARG A 59 -26.25 -8.37 -18.58
C ARG A 59 -27.24 -8.03 -19.69
N ARG A 60 -27.40 -6.74 -20.02
CA ARG A 60 -28.33 -6.30 -21.07
C ARG A 60 -27.93 -6.84 -22.45
N LEU A 61 -26.65 -6.86 -22.76
CA LEU A 61 -26.11 -7.45 -23.99
C LEU A 61 -26.38 -8.95 -24.09
N ARG A 62 -26.33 -9.70 -22.97
CA ARG A 62 -26.69 -11.13 -22.94
C ARG A 62 -28.19 -11.38 -23.10
N GLU A 63 -29.02 -10.50 -22.55
CA GLU A 63 -30.49 -10.59 -22.64
C GLU A 63 -31.01 -10.19 -24.02
N LEU A 64 -30.28 -9.33 -24.74
CA LEU A 64 -30.55 -9.02 -26.14
C LEU A 64 -30.09 -10.20 -27.01
N GLY A 65 -31.03 -11.03 -27.47
CA GLY A 65 -30.78 -12.03 -28.51
C GLY A 65 -30.43 -11.39 -29.87
N ASP A 66 -30.38 -12.19 -30.93
CA ASP A 66 -30.07 -11.75 -32.31
C ASP A 66 -31.27 -11.42 -33.25
N PRO A 67 -32.30 -10.65 -32.85
CA PRO A 67 -33.18 -10.00 -33.82
C PRO A 67 -32.48 -8.84 -34.54
N ALA A 68 -32.70 -8.71 -35.85
CA ALA A 68 -32.27 -7.54 -36.63
C ALA A 68 -32.78 -6.21 -36.04
N ALA A 69 -33.95 -6.22 -35.40
CA ALA A 69 -34.53 -5.07 -34.70
C ALA A 69 -33.69 -4.57 -33.51
N ASN A 70 -32.85 -5.42 -32.92
CA ASN A 70 -32.00 -5.07 -31.78
C ASN A 70 -30.59 -4.62 -32.19
N ALA A 71 -30.25 -4.65 -33.48
CA ALA A 71 -28.88 -4.40 -33.97
C ALA A 71 -28.35 -3.02 -33.53
N SER A 72 -29.16 -1.97 -33.65
CA SER A 72 -28.77 -0.61 -33.25
C SER A 72 -28.52 -0.48 -31.74
N LEU A 73 -29.42 -1.04 -30.92
CA LEU A 73 -29.28 -1.04 -29.46
C LEU A 73 -28.08 -1.88 -29.00
N LYS A 74 -27.85 -3.04 -29.64
CA LYS A 74 -26.69 -3.90 -29.38
C LYS A 74 -25.38 -3.16 -29.67
N GLN A 75 -25.31 -2.45 -30.80
CA GLN A 75 -24.15 -1.62 -31.15
C GLN A 75 -23.90 -0.53 -30.12
N GLN A 76 -24.94 0.20 -29.68
CA GLN A 76 -24.82 1.23 -28.65
C GLN A 76 -24.29 0.67 -27.32
N LEU A 77 -24.82 -0.47 -26.88
CA LEU A 77 -24.38 -1.13 -25.65
C LEU A 77 -22.96 -1.68 -25.76
N GLN A 78 -22.53 -2.15 -26.93
CA GLN A 78 -21.14 -2.59 -27.17
C GLN A 78 -20.16 -1.41 -27.09
N VAL A 79 -20.50 -0.25 -27.67
CA VAL A 79 -19.70 0.98 -27.52
C VAL A 79 -19.62 1.38 -26.05
N GLN A 80 -20.75 1.32 -25.32
CA GLN A 80 -20.77 1.61 -23.88
C GLN A 80 -19.93 0.61 -23.07
N GLN A 81 -20.00 -0.68 -23.40
CA GLN A 81 -19.20 -1.74 -22.76
C GLN A 81 -17.70 -1.44 -22.92
N SER A 82 -17.26 -1.21 -24.16
CA SER A 82 -15.84 -0.92 -24.46
C SER A 82 -15.36 0.32 -23.71
N GLY A 83 -16.17 1.38 -23.67
CA GLY A 83 -15.86 2.58 -22.89
C GLY A 83 -15.72 2.30 -21.39
N LEU A 84 -16.60 1.47 -20.79
CA LEU A 84 -16.53 1.11 -19.37
C LEU A 84 -15.37 0.15 -19.05
N GLU A 85 -15.00 -0.74 -19.97
CA GLU A 85 -13.83 -1.61 -19.82
C GLU A 85 -12.53 -0.79 -19.82
N GLN A 86 -12.42 0.20 -20.72
CA GLN A 86 -11.31 1.15 -20.73
C GLN A 86 -11.26 1.96 -19.43
N ALA A 87 -12.41 2.44 -18.94
CA ALA A 87 -12.50 3.15 -17.66
C ALA A 87 -12.00 2.29 -16.50
N GLN A 88 -12.42 1.02 -16.46
CA GLN A 88 -12.02 0.08 -15.42
C GLN A 88 -10.51 -0.23 -15.50
N ALA A 89 -9.95 -0.36 -16.69
CA ALA A 89 -8.51 -0.54 -16.89
C ALA A 89 -7.72 0.69 -16.41
N GLN A 90 -8.16 1.90 -16.77
CA GLN A 90 -7.55 3.15 -16.30
C GLN A 90 -7.64 3.28 -14.78
N TYR A 91 -8.79 2.99 -14.18
CA TYR A 91 -8.97 2.97 -12.73
C TYR A 91 -8.01 1.99 -12.03
N ARG A 92 -7.89 0.76 -12.54
CA ARG A 92 -6.94 -0.23 -12.01
C ARG A 92 -5.49 0.23 -12.14
N SER A 93 -5.15 0.90 -13.23
CA SER A 93 -3.83 1.49 -13.44
C SER A 93 -3.53 2.59 -12.40
N ILE A 94 -4.50 3.46 -12.11
CA ILE A 94 -4.39 4.50 -11.07
C ILE A 94 -4.12 3.85 -9.70
N LEU A 95 -4.91 2.85 -9.29
CA LEU A 95 -4.70 2.16 -8.01
C LEU A 95 -3.32 1.49 -7.96
N HIS A 96 -2.88 0.89 -9.06
CA HIS A 96 -1.55 0.29 -9.16
C HIS A 96 -0.45 1.35 -9.01
N HIS A 97 -0.58 2.52 -9.65
CA HIS A 97 0.38 3.62 -9.54
C HIS A 97 0.45 4.19 -8.13
N LEU A 98 -0.70 4.44 -7.49
CA LEU A 98 -0.76 4.85 -6.09
C LEU A 98 -0.06 3.84 -5.17
N THR A 99 -0.30 2.55 -5.44
CA THR A 99 0.32 1.45 -4.70
C THR A 99 1.82 1.37 -4.94
N THR A 100 2.34 1.60 -6.14
CA THR A 100 3.79 1.48 -6.42
C THR A 100 4.56 2.78 -6.19
N THR A 101 3.88 3.89 -5.91
CA THR A 101 4.49 5.19 -5.63
C THR A 101 4.86 5.38 -4.16
N LEU A 102 4.02 4.92 -3.22
CA LEU A 102 4.26 5.15 -1.79
C LEU A 102 5.29 4.16 -1.22
N HIS A 103 6.55 4.33 -1.61
CA HIS A 103 7.69 3.57 -1.12
C HIS A 103 8.84 4.55 -0.82
N PRO A 104 9.82 4.19 0.04
CA PRO A 104 10.96 5.04 0.31
C PRO A 104 11.94 5.12 -0.88
N PHE A 105 11.75 4.25 -1.88
CA PHE A 105 12.51 4.20 -3.11
C PHE A 105 11.58 4.28 -4.31
N ALA A 106 12.00 4.98 -5.36
CA ALA A 106 11.26 5.01 -6.62
C ALA A 106 11.39 3.65 -7.34
N ILE A 107 10.27 2.92 -7.52
CA ILE A 107 10.28 1.52 -8.01
C ILE A 107 11.03 1.29 -9.33
N ARG A 108 11.04 2.26 -10.24
CA ARG A 108 11.71 2.14 -11.55
C ARG A 108 13.19 2.50 -11.49
N LEU A 109 13.55 3.44 -10.61
CA LEU A 109 14.89 4.03 -10.57
C LEU A 109 15.76 3.43 -9.45
N GLY A 110 15.14 2.82 -8.43
CA GLY A 110 15.82 2.30 -7.24
C GLY A 110 16.38 3.38 -6.30
N ILE A 111 16.23 4.66 -6.66
CA ILE A 111 16.78 5.79 -5.90
C ILE A 111 15.88 6.19 -4.72
N PRO A 112 16.45 6.79 -3.67
CA PRO A 112 15.69 7.42 -2.60
C PRO A 112 14.58 8.35 -3.12
N GLN A 113 13.43 8.26 -2.49
CA GLN A 113 12.26 9.08 -2.75
C GLN A 113 11.97 9.97 -1.55
N THR A 114 11.27 11.09 -1.80
CA THR A 114 10.85 12.03 -0.76
C THR A 114 9.33 12.11 -0.69
N SER A 115 8.80 12.53 0.45
CA SER A 115 7.36 12.78 0.60
C SER A 115 6.86 13.76 -0.45
N LYS A 116 7.60 14.83 -0.76
CA LYS A 116 7.24 15.79 -1.83
C LYS A 116 7.06 15.13 -3.21
N ARG A 117 7.95 14.20 -3.60
CA ARG A 117 7.83 13.48 -4.87
C ARG A 117 6.61 12.57 -4.88
N VAL A 118 6.38 11.82 -3.80
CA VAL A 118 5.17 10.99 -3.64
C VAL A 118 3.91 11.83 -3.71
N GLU A 119 3.90 12.99 -3.03
CA GLU A 119 2.79 13.93 -3.01
C GLU A 119 2.45 14.40 -4.43
N SER A 120 3.45 14.76 -5.23
CA SER A 120 3.28 15.22 -6.60
C SER A 120 2.67 14.13 -7.49
N GLU A 121 3.19 12.91 -7.39
CA GLU A 121 2.67 11.75 -8.13
C GLU A 121 1.23 11.42 -7.71
N PHE A 122 0.94 11.45 -6.41
CA PHE A 122 -0.42 11.26 -5.91
C PHE A 122 -1.38 12.34 -6.41
N GLN A 123 -0.94 13.60 -6.48
CA GLN A 123 -1.74 14.69 -7.01
C GLN A 123 -2.09 14.46 -8.47
N GLN A 124 -1.10 14.03 -9.28
CA GLN A 124 -1.32 13.70 -10.68
C GLN A 124 -2.34 12.56 -10.82
N GLN A 125 -2.19 11.49 -10.05
CA GLN A 125 -3.13 10.38 -10.07
C GLN A 125 -4.54 10.78 -9.61
N ALA A 126 -4.66 11.66 -8.61
CA ALA A 126 -5.94 12.21 -8.17
C ALA A 126 -6.61 13.06 -9.26
N THR A 127 -5.84 13.86 -10.01
CA THR A 127 -6.35 14.62 -11.16
C THR A 127 -6.86 13.70 -12.28
N ILE A 128 -6.12 12.63 -12.60
CA ILE A 128 -6.55 11.63 -13.60
C ILE A 128 -7.83 10.92 -13.12
N LEU A 129 -7.92 10.59 -11.83
CA LEU A 129 -9.10 9.96 -11.24
C LEU A 129 -10.32 10.88 -11.27
N ASN A 130 -10.15 12.17 -10.98
CA ASN A 130 -11.22 13.16 -11.07
C ASN A 130 -11.69 13.35 -12.51
N THR A 131 -10.77 13.35 -13.48
CA THR A 131 -11.12 13.38 -14.91
C THR A 131 -11.94 12.15 -15.28
N LEU A 132 -11.51 10.95 -14.88
CA LEU A 132 -12.25 9.70 -15.10
C LEU A 132 -13.66 9.77 -14.49
N LYS A 133 -13.79 10.27 -13.26
CA LYS A 133 -15.08 10.47 -12.57
C LYS A 133 -16.00 11.38 -13.39
N GLN A 134 -15.49 12.48 -13.93
CA GLN A 134 -16.25 13.44 -14.73
C GLN A 134 -16.66 12.87 -16.08
N THR A 135 -15.71 12.27 -16.83
CA THR A 135 -15.96 11.67 -18.15
C THR A 135 -17.08 10.63 -18.12
N TYR A 136 -17.10 9.79 -17.08
CA TYR A 136 -18.12 8.75 -16.93
C TYR A 136 -19.28 9.14 -16.00
N GLN A 137 -19.33 10.39 -15.52
CA GLN A 137 -20.40 10.90 -14.64
C GLN A 137 -20.68 9.95 -13.46
N LEU A 138 -19.62 9.55 -12.75
CA LEU A 138 -19.71 8.60 -11.65
C LEU A 138 -20.21 9.30 -10.39
N SER A 139 -21.16 8.66 -9.70
CA SER A 139 -21.87 9.25 -8.55
C SER A 139 -20.95 9.45 -7.34
N ASP A 140 -20.05 8.49 -7.09
CA ASP A 140 -19.07 8.50 -5.99
C ASP A 140 -19.68 9.01 -4.66
N LYS A 141 -20.74 8.32 -4.22
CA LYS A 141 -21.47 8.66 -2.99
C LYS A 141 -20.58 8.93 -1.75
N PRO A 142 -19.44 8.24 -1.56
CA PRO A 142 -18.55 8.51 -0.42
C PRO A 142 -17.68 9.77 -0.55
N GLY A 143 -17.61 10.43 -1.72
CA GLY A 143 -16.69 11.54 -1.96
C GLY A 143 -15.22 11.10 -1.91
N SER A 144 -14.94 9.90 -2.45
CA SER A 144 -13.67 9.20 -2.22
C SER A 144 -12.43 9.92 -2.78
N PRO A 145 -12.43 10.55 -3.98
CA PRO A 145 -11.27 11.29 -4.49
C PRO A 145 -10.96 12.54 -3.65
N SER A 146 -11.97 13.29 -3.22
CA SER A 146 -11.76 14.48 -2.37
C SER A 146 -11.21 14.10 -0.98
N LYS A 147 -11.60 12.93 -0.46
CA LYS A 147 -11.03 12.42 0.78
C LYS A 147 -9.59 11.97 0.60
N PHE A 148 -9.29 11.25 -0.47
CA PHE A 148 -7.91 10.88 -0.84
C PHE A 148 -7.01 12.11 -0.95
N GLU A 149 -7.47 13.15 -1.67
CA GLU A 149 -6.74 14.40 -1.86
C GLU A 149 -6.39 15.08 -0.52
N ARG A 150 -7.34 15.15 0.41
CA ARG A 150 -7.10 15.71 1.75
C ARG A 150 -6.06 14.92 2.57
N GLN A 151 -5.94 13.62 2.33
CA GLN A 151 -5.00 12.75 3.04
C GLN A 151 -3.65 12.60 2.33
N ARG A 152 -3.48 13.20 1.15
CA ARG A 152 -2.32 13.01 0.28
C ARG A 152 -1.00 13.32 0.99
N HIS A 153 -0.94 14.44 1.70
CA HIS A 153 0.22 14.84 2.51
C HIS A 153 0.49 13.82 3.63
N ASP A 154 -0.52 13.46 4.41
CA ASP A 154 -0.39 12.50 5.52
C ASP A 154 0.08 11.12 5.06
N LEU A 155 -0.37 10.67 3.88
CA LEU A 155 0.08 9.41 3.27
C LEU A 155 1.56 9.51 2.89
N ALA A 156 1.97 10.60 2.25
CA ALA A 156 3.33 10.78 1.75
C ALA A 156 4.36 10.96 2.87
N ALA A 157 3.98 11.59 3.99
CA ALA A 157 4.87 11.95 5.11
C ALA A 157 5.67 10.77 5.69
N VAL A 158 5.15 9.53 5.58
CA VAL A 158 5.85 8.33 6.05
C VAL A 158 7.22 8.11 5.40
N VAL A 159 7.41 8.61 4.17
CA VAL A 159 8.67 8.47 3.44
C VAL A 159 9.77 9.27 4.12
N ASP A 160 9.55 10.56 4.34
CA ASP A 160 10.55 11.42 4.98
C ASP A 160 10.77 11.02 6.44
N LEU A 161 9.71 10.64 7.17
CA LEU A 161 9.83 10.13 8.56
C LEU A 161 10.69 8.86 8.66
N TRP A 162 10.56 7.95 7.70
CA TRP A 162 11.42 6.77 7.68
C TRP A 162 12.86 7.12 7.33
N TRP A 163 13.08 8.06 6.41
CA TRP A 163 14.43 8.55 6.09
C TRP A 163 15.08 9.29 7.25
N GLU A 164 14.35 10.13 7.99
CA GLU A 164 14.83 10.73 9.23
C GLU A 164 15.25 9.66 10.24
N TRP A 165 14.48 8.58 10.37
CA TRP A 165 14.85 7.45 11.23
C TRP A 165 16.10 6.72 10.72
N VAL A 166 16.24 6.52 9.40
CA VAL A 166 17.46 5.97 8.79
C VAL A 166 18.67 6.84 9.15
N GLU A 167 18.60 8.15 8.98
CA GLU A 167 19.72 9.06 9.25
C GLU A 167 20.09 9.08 10.74
N GLN A 168 19.09 9.10 11.64
CA GLN A 168 19.34 8.99 13.08
C GLN A 168 20.06 7.68 13.45
N ARG A 169 19.63 6.56 12.84
CA ARG A 169 20.20 5.24 13.12
C ARG A 169 21.58 5.05 12.50
N LEU A 170 21.84 5.64 11.34
CA LEU A 170 23.15 5.65 10.69
C LEU A 170 24.15 6.51 11.47
N SER A 171 23.72 7.69 11.92
CA SER A 171 24.56 8.56 12.76
C SER A 171 25.05 7.85 14.02
N ALA A 172 24.18 7.02 14.63
CA ALA A 172 24.55 6.20 15.79
C ALA A 172 25.50 5.03 15.48
N GLN A 173 25.70 4.65 14.21
CA GLN A 173 26.68 3.62 13.81
C GLN A 173 28.09 4.19 13.63
N ASN A 174 28.28 5.52 13.67
CA ASN A 174 29.56 6.19 13.45
C ASN A 174 30.29 5.72 12.17
N CYS A 175 29.54 5.48 11.09
CA CYS A 175 30.14 5.14 9.80
C CYS A 175 30.64 6.40 9.07
N ASP A 176 31.59 6.22 8.16
CA ASP A 176 32.02 7.30 7.28
C ASP A 176 30.94 7.68 6.25
N LEU A 177 31.10 8.84 5.62
CA LEU A 177 30.13 9.36 4.64
C LEU A 177 29.93 8.39 3.46
N SER A 178 31.02 7.80 2.96
CA SER A 178 30.98 6.83 1.87
C SER A 178 30.19 5.57 2.19
N THR A 179 30.36 4.99 3.39
CA THR A 179 29.54 3.86 3.83
C THR A 179 28.09 4.29 4.01
N GLY A 180 27.85 5.46 4.60
CA GLY A 180 26.49 6.00 4.76
C GLY A 180 25.75 6.12 3.42
N ASP A 181 26.39 6.70 2.41
CA ASP A 181 25.81 6.84 1.08
C ASP A 181 25.57 5.48 0.40
N TRP A 182 26.53 4.55 0.52
CA TRP A 182 26.34 3.18 0.04
C TRP A 182 25.16 2.48 0.71
N VAL A 183 24.98 2.65 2.03
CA VAL A 183 23.83 2.08 2.74
C VAL A 183 22.52 2.64 2.18
N LYS A 184 22.43 3.97 2.02
CA LYS A 184 21.21 4.65 1.57
C LYS A 184 20.88 4.36 0.10
N GLN A 185 21.89 4.30 -0.77
CA GLN A 185 21.71 4.25 -2.22
C GLN A 185 21.81 2.84 -2.82
N SER A 186 22.42 1.88 -2.12
CA SER A 186 22.63 0.52 -2.64
C SER A 186 22.05 -0.55 -1.72
N LEU A 187 22.44 -0.55 -0.43
CA LEU A 187 22.06 -1.63 0.49
C LEU A 187 20.57 -1.63 0.83
N LEU A 188 20.05 -0.49 1.31
CA LEU A 188 18.65 -0.38 1.71
C LEU A 188 17.67 -0.65 0.55
N PRO A 189 17.83 -0.10 -0.67
CA PRO A 189 16.96 -0.44 -1.80
C PRO A 189 16.91 -1.94 -2.10
N ALA A 190 18.06 -2.62 -2.10
CA ALA A 190 18.15 -4.05 -2.39
C ALA A 190 17.37 -4.90 -1.37
N HIS A 191 17.61 -4.65 -0.07
CA HIS A 191 16.91 -5.34 1.01
C HIS A 191 15.42 -4.99 1.05
N TYR A 192 15.08 -3.72 0.79
CA TYR A 192 13.70 -3.25 0.81
C TYR A 192 12.86 -3.93 -0.27
N TRP A 193 13.30 -3.87 -1.53
CA TRP A 193 12.54 -4.45 -2.63
C TRP A 193 12.48 -5.97 -2.56
N HIS A 194 13.56 -6.63 -2.11
CA HIS A 194 13.52 -8.05 -1.83
C HIS A 194 12.41 -8.37 -0.82
N GLN A 195 12.36 -7.67 0.32
CA GLN A 195 11.31 -7.86 1.32
C GLN A 195 9.91 -7.61 0.76
N GLN A 196 9.69 -6.54 -0.01
CA GLN A 196 8.38 -6.25 -0.60
C GLN A 196 7.95 -7.36 -1.60
N SER A 197 8.88 -7.88 -2.39
CA SER A 197 8.62 -8.94 -3.36
C SER A 197 8.22 -10.28 -2.71
N VAL A 198 8.76 -10.56 -1.52
CA VAL A 198 8.42 -11.76 -0.72
C VAL A 198 7.08 -11.58 -0.02
N ARG A 199 6.80 -10.37 0.51
CA ARG A 199 5.57 -10.09 1.28
C ARG A 199 4.32 -10.00 0.41
N THR A 200 4.43 -9.47 -0.81
CA THR A 200 3.26 -9.25 -1.66
C THR A 200 2.73 -10.56 -2.24
N LYS A 201 1.41 -10.72 -2.19
CA LYS A 201 0.68 -11.85 -2.81
C LYS A 201 0.05 -11.48 -4.15
N THR A 202 -0.05 -10.19 -4.46
CA THR A 202 -0.68 -9.71 -5.70
C THR A 202 0.27 -9.94 -6.87
N PRO A 203 -0.08 -10.76 -7.88
CA PRO A 203 0.87 -11.16 -8.94
C PRO A 203 1.46 -9.97 -9.72
N THR A 204 0.64 -8.98 -10.04
CA THR A 204 1.09 -7.79 -10.80
C THR A 204 2.07 -6.92 -10.01
N LEU A 205 1.82 -6.72 -8.71
CA LEU A 205 2.76 -6.01 -7.83
C LEU A 205 4.01 -6.85 -7.57
N LYS A 206 3.86 -8.17 -7.44
CA LYS A 206 4.98 -9.09 -7.22
C LYS A 206 5.99 -9.03 -8.35
N ALA A 207 5.52 -9.07 -9.60
CA ALA A 207 6.38 -8.93 -10.76
C ALA A 207 7.16 -7.60 -10.74
N ALA A 208 6.48 -6.48 -10.47
CA ALA A 208 7.11 -5.16 -10.40
C ALA A 208 8.18 -5.09 -9.29
N TYR A 209 7.89 -5.62 -8.09
CA TYR A 209 8.85 -5.64 -6.98
C TYR A 209 10.01 -6.60 -7.21
N GLN A 210 9.79 -7.74 -7.89
CA GLN A 210 10.86 -8.66 -8.26
C GLN A 210 11.84 -8.02 -9.23
N ILE A 211 11.35 -7.29 -10.24
CA ILE A 211 12.20 -6.54 -11.17
C ILE A 211 13.02 -5.49 -10.40
N ALA A 212 12.37 -4.70 -9.54
CA ALA A 212 13.05 -3.70 -8.71
C ALA A 212 14.11 -4.34 -7.78
N ALA A 213 13.80 -5.49 -7.17
CA ALA A 213 14.73 -6.23 -6.31
C ALA A 213 15.93 -6.77 -7.10
N GLN A 214 15.71 -7.34 -8.28
CA GLN A 214 16.78 -7.83 -9.15
C GLN A 214 17.72 -6.70 -9.57
N HIS A 215 17.17 -5.56 -9.98
CA HIS A 215 17.97 -4.39 -10.37
C HIS A 215 18.78 -3.84 -9.18
N ALA A 216 18.14 -3.66 -8.02
CA ALA A 216 18.81 -3.15 -6.83
C ALA A 216 19.88 -4.11 -6.30
N GLN A 217 19.61 -5.42 -6.31
CA GLN A 217 20.60 -6.43 -5.93
C GLN A 217 21.79 -6.44 -6.88
N ALA A 218 21.55 -6.36 -8.19
CA ALA A 218 22.63 -6.31 -9.17
C ALA A 218 23.47 -5.02 -9.02
N ALA A 219 22.86 -3.89 -8.66
CA ALA A 219 23.58 -2.65 -8.38
C ALA A 219 24.43 -2.77 -7.10
N LEU A 220 23.85 -3.33 -6.01
CA LEU A 220 24.54 -3.57 -4.76
C LEU A 220 25.79 -4.44 -4.95
N MET A 221 25.68 -5.56 -5.66
CA MET A 221 26.80 -6.49 -5.86
C MET A 221 27.92 -5.92 -6.73
N ARG A 222 27.63 -4.95 -7.59
CA ARG A 222 28.62 -4.25 -8.44
C ARG A 222 29.27 -3.05 -7.75
N HIS A 223 28.76 -2.63 -6.60
CA HIS A 223 29.25 -1.43 -5.94
C HIS A 223 30.65 -1.64 -5.33
N PRO A 224 31.62 -0.74 -5.52
CA PRO A 224 33.00 -0.90 -5.04
C PRO A 224 33.11 -1.20 -3.54
N ILE A 225 32.34 -0.49 -2.71
CA ILE A 225 32.27 -0.73 -1.26
C ILE A 225 31.81 -2.17 -0.96
N THR A 226 30.79 -2.68 -1.67
CA THR A 226 30.35 -4.08 -1.49
C THR A 226 31.47 -5.06 -1.84
N THR A 227 32.19 -4.83 -2.94
CA THR A 227 33.25 -5.74 -3.40
C THR A 227 34.50 -5.73 -2.53
N ALA A 228 34.80 -4.60 -1.89
CA ALA A 228 35.99 -4.45 -1.03
C ALA A 228 35.72 -4.83 0.44
N MET A 229 34.45 -4.91 0.86
CA MET A 229 34.07 -5.15 2.24
C MET A 229 34.23 -6.62 2.63
N SER A 230 34.70 -6.89 3.86
CA SER A 230 34.77 -8.25 4.38
C SER A 230 33.37 -8.86 4.56
N CYS A 231 33.26 -10.18 4.43
CA CYS A 231 31.99 -10.91 4.62
C CYS A 231 31.34 -10.61 5.99
N LYS A 232 32.15 -10.49 7.04
CA LYS A 232 31.69 -10.16 8.40
C LYS A 232 31.05 -8.77 8.47
N GLN A 233 31.73 -7.75 7.92
CA GLN A 233 31.20 -6.38 7.90
C GLN A 233 29.94 -6.29 7.04
N PHE A 234 29.93 -6.95 5.88
CA PHE A 234 28.76 -6.97 5.01
C PHE A 234 27.55 -7.60 5.72
N THR A 235 27.77 -8.71 6.44
CA THR A 235 26.71 -9.39 7.21
C THR A 235 26.15 -8.48 8.32
N GLN A 236 27.00 -7.71 9.02
CA GLN A 236 26.55 -6.74 10.02
C GLN A 236 25.63 -5.67 9.41
N TRP A 237 26.04 -5.10 8.27
CA TRP A 237 25.22 -4.13 7.54
C TRP A 237 23.94 -4.74 6.99
N GLN A 238 23.98 -5.96 6.49
CA GLN A 238 22.80 -6.71 6.04
C GLN A 238 21.79 -6.93 7.18
N THR A 239 22.25 -7.31 8.38
CA THR A 239 21.38 -7.43 9.56
C THR A 239 20.77 -6.08 9.92
N TRP A 240 21.57 -5.02 9.91
CA TRP A 240 21.09 -3.66 10.18
C TRP A 240 20.03 -3.23 9.15
N ALA A 241 20.31 -3.41 7.85
CA ALA A 241 19.42 -3.04 6.76
C ALA A 241 18.11 -3.82 6.83
N THR A 242 18.17 -5.13 7.08
CA THR A 242 16.99 -6.00 7.27
C THR A 242 16.13 -5.51 8.44
N SER A 243 16.76 -5.10 9.55
CA SER A 243 16.04 -4.49 10.67
C SER A 243 15.45 -3.13 10.33
N MET A 244 16.09 -2.35 9.45
CA MET A 244 15.63 -1.01 9.10
C MET A 244 14.45 -1.02 8.11
N VAL A 245 14.47 -1.90 7.11
CA VAL A 245 13.42 -1.99 6.10
C VAL A 245 12.08 -2.50 6.66
N THR A 246 12.10 -3.29 7.74
CA THR A 246 10.89 -3.72 8.44
C THR A 246 10.18 -2.58 9.18
N LYS A 247 10.89 -1.47 9.44
CA LYS A 247 10.35 -0.30 10.12
C LYS A 247 9.59 0.65 9.19
N PHE A 248 9.62 0.43 7.87
CA PHE A 248 8.77 1.17 6.94
C PHE A 248 7.38 0.52 6.87
N GLN A 249 6.37 1.20 7.39
CA GLN A 249 4.99 0.76 7.40
C GLN A 249 4.13 1.83 6.74
N ARG A 250 3.47 1.49 5.64
CA ARG A 250 2.60 2.42 4.88
C ARG A 250 1.13 2.01 4.87
N THR A 251 0.84 0.85 5.46
CA THR A 251 -0.49 0.29 5.61
C THR A 251 -0.60 -0.30 7.00
N SER A 252 -1.74 -0.11 7.65
CA SER A 252 -2.06 -0.90 8.84
C SER A 252 -2.51 -2.30 8.41
N SER A 253 -2.31 -3.29 9.28
CA SER A 253 -2.79 -4.64 8.98
C SER A 253 -4.33 -4.65 9.05
N PRO A 254 -5.04 -5.11 8.00
CA PRO A 254 -6.49 -5.30 8.09
C PRO A 254 -6.88 -6.34 9.16
N VAL A 255 -5.91 -7.12 9.64
CA VAL A 255 -6.09 -8.12 10.70
C VAL A 255 -6.11 -7.48 12.09
N GLU A 256 -5.40 -6.38 12.34
CA GLU A 256 -5.32 -5.77 13.68
C GLU A 256 -6.63 -5.07 14.08
N GLY A 257 -7.23 -4.30 13.16
CA GLY A 257 -8.57 -3.73 13.38
C GLY A 257 -9.64 -4.82 13.54
N ARG A 258 -9.52 -5.93 12.80
CA ARG A 258 -10.39 -7.12 12.97
C ARG A 258 -10.18 -7.76 14.34
N ASN A 259 -8.94 -7.97 14.77
CA ASN A 259 -8.64 -8.60 16.06
C ASN A 259 -9.13 -7.72 17.22
N GLY A 260 -9.00 -6.39 17.10
CA GLY A 260 -9.61 -5.44 18.03
C GLY A 260 -11.14 -5.54 18.04
N TYR A 261 -11.79 -5.56 16.87
CA TYR A 261 -13.24 -5.72 16.75
C TYR A 261 -13.75 -7.08 17.27
N LEU A 262 -13.04 -8.16 16.97
CA LEU A 262 -13.35 -9.51 17.46
C LEU A 262 -13.19 -9.56 18.98
N SER A 263 -12.09 -9.03 19.52
CA SER A 263 -11.87 -8.93 20.96
C SER A 263 -12.98 -8.12 21.63
N GLN A 264 -13.39 -6.99 21.04
CA GLN A 264 -14.50 -6.18 21.53
C GLN A 264 -15.85 -6.92 21.46
N ILE A 265 -16.14 -7.67 20.39
CA ILE A 265 -17.35 -8.50 20.31
C ILE A 265 -17.32 -9.62 21.35
N HIS A 266 -16.17 -10.27 21.52
CA HIS A 266 -15.99 -11.33 22.51
C HIS A 266 -16.14 -10.80 23.93
N HIS A 267 -15.67 -9.58 24.19
CA HIS A 267 -15.77 -8.93 25.50
C HIS A 267 -17.18 -8.36 25.78
N ASN A 268 -17.84 -7.75 24.78
CA ASN A 268 -19.11 -7.03 24.96
C ASN A 268 -20.36 -7.86 24.59
N ARG A 269 -20.21 -9.08 24.08
CA ARG A 269 -21.31 -10.01 23.74
C ARG A 269 -20.99 -11.43 24.21
N ARG A 270 -21.93 -12.38 24.09
CA ARG A 270 -21.73 -13.82 24.43
C ARG A 270 -20.75 -14.57 23.50
N GLY A 271 -19.78 -13.88 22.89
CA GLY A 271 -18.83 -14.44 21.92
C GLY A 271 -19.42 -14.72 20.53
N LEU A 272 -18.54 -15.07 19.59
CA LEU A 272 -18.90 -15.58 18.27
C LEU A 272 -18.90 -17.11 18.28
N SER A 273 -19.87 -17.73 17.62
CA SER A 273 -19.85 -19.19 17.44
C SER A 273 -18.65 -19.61 16.58
N THR A 274 -18.11 -20.80 16.85
CA THR A 274 -16.93 -21.35 16.14
C THR A 274 -17.13 -21.37 14.62
N ARG A 275 -18.36 -21.61 14.17
CA ARG A 275 -18.73 -21.57 12.74
C ARG A 275 -18.66 -20.16 12.16
N ARG A 276 -19.19 -19.15 12.85
CA ARG A 276 -19.10 -17.74 12.41
C ARG A 276 -17.67 -17.23 12.42
N LEU A 277 -16.89 -17.60 13.43
CA LEU A 277 -15.47 -17.25 13.51
C LEU A 277 -14.69 -17.84 12.33
N ARG A 278 -14.89 -19.13 12.00
CA ARG A 278 -14.27 -19.77 10.82
C ARG A 278 -14.63 -19.08 9.51
N VAL A 279 -15.92 -18.80 9.28
CA VAL A 279 -16.37 -18.12 8.06
C VAL A 279 -15.77 -16.73 7.95
N MET A 280 -15.75 -15.96 9.04
CA MET A 280 -15.12 -14.64 9.06
C MET A 280 -13.59 -14.72 8.85
N THR A 281 -12.92 -15.71 9.42
CA THR A 281 -11.49 -15.97 9.19
C THR A 281 -11.23 -16.26 7.71
N THR A 282 -12.01 -17.15 7.08
CA THR A 282 -11.84 -17.48 5.65
C THR A 282 -12.09 -16.28 4.74
N ILE A 283 -13.12 -15.48 5.00
CA ILE A 283 -13.46 -14.32 4.17
C ILE A 283 -12.44 -13.18 4.31
N HIS A 284 -11.83 -13.00 5.49
CA HIS A 284 -11.05 -11.78 5.79
C HIS A 284 -9.53 -12.00 5.94
N ASN A 285 -9.02 -13.22 6.17
CA ASN A 285 -7.59 -13.44 6.42
C ASN A 285 -6.73 -13.75 5.18
N PHE A 286 -7.28 -13.81 3.96
CA PHE A 286 -6.50 -14.10 2.73
C PHE A 286 -5.38 -15.18 2.93
N HIS A 287 -5.66 -16.18 3.76
CA HIS A 287 -4.78 -17.26 4.23
C HIS A 287 -3.29 -16.86 4.40
N LEU A 288 -2.95 -16.08 5.42
CA LEU A 288 -1.55 -15.78 5.80
C LEU A 288 -1.08 -16.73 6.93
N GLN A 289 -0.02 -17.49 6.67
CA GLN A 289 0.75 -18.24 7.67
C GLN A 289 2.12 -17.56 7.86
N ARG A 290 2.56 -17.44 9.11
CA ARG A 290 3.93 -17.06 9.49
C ARG A 290 4.89 -18.21 9.12
N SER A 291 6.19 -17.97 9.22
CA SER A 291 7.23 -18.97 8.91
C SER A 291 7.17 -20.23 9.79
N ASP A 292 6.51 -20.14 10.94
CA ASP A 292 6.25 -21.25 11.87
C ASP A 292 4.90 -21.97 11.61
N GLY A 293 4.20 -21.62 10.53
CA GLY A 293 2.90 -22.19 10.17
C GLY A 293 1.70 -21.60 10.92
N SER A 294 1.91 -20.76 11.93
CA SER A 294 0.83 -20.10 12.67
C SER A 294 0.15 -19.03 11.82
N THR A 295 -1.16 -18.89 11.96
CA THR A 295 -1.84 -17.72 11.37
C THR A 295 -1.74 -16.52 12.30
N ALA A 296 -1.88 -15.29 11.78
CA ALA A 296 -1.87 -14.08 12.62
C ALA A 296 -3.00 -14.00 13.68
N ALA A 297 -3.88 -15.01 13.72
CA ALA A 297 -4.99 -15.15 14.66
C ALA A 297 -4.83 -16.35 15.62
N GLU A 298 -3.71 -17.05 15.55
CA GLU A 298 -3.19 -18.02 16.54
C GLU A 298 -1.97 -17.39 17.24
#